data_AF-A0A2A5AQ63-F1
#
_entry.id   AF-A0A2A5AQ63-F1
#
_cell.length_a   1.000
_cell.length_b   1.000
_cell.length_c   1.000
_cell.angle_alpha   90.00
_cell.angle_beta   90.00
_cell.angle_gamma   90.00
#
_symmetry.space_group_name_H-M   'P 1'
#
loop_
_entity.id
_entity.type
_entity.pdbx_description
1 polymer ?
#
loop_
_entity_poly.entity_id
_entity_poly.type
_entity_poly.pdbx_seq_one_letter_code
_entity_poly.pdbx_strand_id
1 'polypeptide(L)'
;MIQLEKILLSLVTFLHIYFFILERYIILTPMGQKIFKMTAEQVQTCSTFAANQGVYNLLLAIGLIWTIFSKIPSQSTPIKIFILIFIVGVGIYGTITVGKTILFLQVIPALFALFIVIANLAQPKINDITTSFNNPPQFDVIAKNNKNRDFSYPIKQFSQKQKEYFPLVLPLQVNQSQEKTFSTVKNVAEIFAWNIVETIPNDFKIEAQAKTQFLGFIDDIVIEVRKINDQLSEVHMRSKSRSGKSDFGVNSKRILDFFDQVKLNLN
;
A
#
# COMPACT_ATOMS: atom_id res chain seq x y z
N MET A 1 0.04 -1.29 0.14
CA MET A 1 0.54 -1.69 1.48
C MET A 1 -0.55 -1.84 2.56
N ILE A 2 -1.70 -1.14 2.53
CA ILE A 2 -2.76 -1.30 3.56
C ILE A 2 -3.31 -2.74 3.67
N GLN A 3 -3.48 -3.46 2.55
CA GLN A 3 -3.87 -4.87 2.61
C GLN A 3 -2.81 -5.74 3.30
N LEU A 4 -1.54 -5.52 2.99
CA LEU A 4 -0.42 -6.18 3.64
C LEU A 4 -0.37 -5.88 5.14
N GLU A 5 -0.59 -4.62 5.55
CA GLU A 5 -0.72 -4.23 6.95
C GLU A 5 -1.79 -5.09 7.66
N LYS A 6 -2.99 -5.19 7.09
CA LYS A 6 -4.07 -5.99 7.67
C LYS A 6 -3.71 -7.48 7.76
N ILE A 7 -3.10 -8.05 6.72
CA ILE A 7 -2.66 -9.45 6.73
C ILE A 7 -1.65 -9.69 7.85
N LEU A 8 -0.66 -8.81 8.01
CA LEU A 8 0.35 -8.93 9.06
C LEU A 8 -0.23 -8.73 10.46
N LEU A 9 -1.10 -7.74 10.66
CA LEU A 9 -1.81 -7.55 11.93
C LEU A 9 -2.68 -8.76 12.28
N SER A 10 -3.37 -9.34 11.30
CA SER A 10 -4.16 -10.57 11.48
C SER A 10 -3.28 -11.77 11.83
N LEU A 11 -2.11 -11.91 11.21
CA LEU A 11 -1.13 -12.95 11.56
C LEU A 11 -0.66 -12.79 13.01
N VAL A 12 -0.24 -11.60 13.42
CA VAL A 12 0.18 -11.31 14.80
C VAL A 12 -0.96 -11.60 15.77
N THR A 13 -2.18 -11.14 15.45
CA THR A 13 -3.38 -11.41 16.24
C THR A 13 -3.60 -12.92 16.44
N PHE A 14 -3.53 -13.69 15.36
CA PHE A 14 -3.70 -15.15 15.41
C PHE A 14 -2.63 -15.81 16.28
N LEU A 15 -1.37 -15.38 16.16
CA LEU A 15 -0.26 -15.90 16.98
C LEU A 15 -0.50 -15.64 18.47
N HIS A 16 -0.98 -14.46 18.86
CA HIS A 16 -1.28 -14.16 20.26
C HIS A 16 -2.51 -14.92 20.80
N ILE A 17 -3.53 -15.17 19.97
CA ILE A 17 -4.63 -16.09 20.34
C ILE A 17 -4.08 -17.51 20.53
N TYR A 18 -3.20 -17.95 19.64
CA TYR A 18 -2.54 -19.24 19.74
C TYR A 18 -1.68 -19.36 21.00
N PHE A 19 -0.92 -18.32 21.37
CA PHE A 19 -0.16 -18.30 22.63
C PHE A 19 -1.07 -18.35 23.86
N PHE A 20 -2.18 -17.62 23.86
CA PHE A 20 -3.20 -17.76 24.91
C PHE A 20 -3.68 -19.21 25.05
N ILE A 21 -4.02 -19.87 23.94
CA ILE A 21 -4.48 -21.26 23.96
C ILE A 21 -3.37 -22.19 24.46
N LEU A 22 -2.12 -21.96 24.03
CA LEU A 22 -0.97 -22.72 24.48
C LEU A 22 -0.75 -22.61 25.99
N GLU A 23 -0.72 -21.38 26.51
CA GLU A 23 -0.38 -21.07 27.90
C GLU A 23 -1.53 -21.33 28.87
N ARG A 24 -2.78 -21.27 28.42
CA ARG A 24 -3.96 -21.52 29.27
C ARG A 24 -4.41 -22.98 29.26
N TYR A 25 -4.44 -23.61 28.10
CA TYR A 25 -5.08 -24.93 27.93
C TYR A 25 -4.08 -26.01 27.58
N ILE A 26 -3.25 -25.82 26.56
CA ILE A 26 -2.38 -26.88 26.04
C ILE A 26 -1.26 -27.22 27.04
N ILE A 27 -0.77 -26.25 27.83
CA ILE A 27 0.27 -26.47 28.85
C ILE A 27 -0.09 -27.61 29.83
N LEU A 28 -1.38 -27.82 30.11
CA LEU A 28 -1.88 -28.86 31.01
C LEU A 28 -1.89 -30.28 30.39
N THR A 29 -1.59 -30.38 29.09
CA THR A 29 -1.61 -31.64 28.34
C THR A 29 -0.20 -32.23 28.19
N PRO A 30 -0.06 -33.54 27.89
CA PRO A 30 1.24 -34.14 27.58
C PRO A 30 1.95 -33.48 26.38
N MET A 31 1.18 -32.90 25.44
CA MET A 31 1.73 -32.14 24.32
C MET A 31 2.36 -30.83 24.80
N GLY A 32 1.69 -30.10 25.71
CA GLY A 32 2.22 -28.89 26.33
C GLY A 32 3.51 -29.13 27.08
N GLN A 33 3.57 -30.19 27.89
CA GLN A 33 4.79 -30.61 28.58
C GLN A 33 5.98 -30.79 27.63
N LYS A 34 5.77 -31.37 26.44
CA LYS A 34 6.80 -31.51 25.41
C LYS A 34 7.20 -30.16 24.78
N ILE A 35 6.23 -29.30 24.48
CA ILE A 35 6.47 -27.97 23.86
C ILE A 35 7.27 -27.07 24.80
N PHE A 36 6.84 -26.98 26.06
CA PHE A 36 7.47 -26.15 27.08
C PHE A 36 8.68 -26.83 27.75
N LYS A 37 8.93 -28.11 27.44
CA LYS A 37 10.00 -28.93 28.05
C LYS A 37 9.90 -28.98 29.58
N MET A 38 8.70 -29.22 30.08
CA MET A 38 8.39 -29.22 31.52
C MET A 38 7.89 -30.60 31.98
N THR A 39 8.18 -30.95 33.24
CA THR A 39 7.58 -32.12 33.90
C THR A 39 6.15 -31.80 34.36
N ALA A 40 5.36 -32.83 34.67
CA ALA A 40 4.01 -32.65 35.20
C ALA A 40 3.97 -31.82 36.50
N GLU A 41 4.95 -32.04 37.38
CA GLU A 41 5.09 -31.27 38.63
C GLU A 41 5.38 -29.79 38.35
N GLN A 42 6.31 -29.49 37.44
CA GLN A 42 6.62 -28.11 37.05
C GLN A 42 5.40 -27.39 36.45
N VAL A 43 4.62 -28.08 35.61
CA VAL A 43 3.37 -27.54 35.05
C VAL A 43 2.38 -27.19 36.16
N GLN A 44 2.24 -28.06 37.17
CA GLN A 44 1.31 -27.81 38.27
C GLN A 44 1.68 -26.54 39.04
N THR A 45 2.97 -26.29 39.26
CA THR A 45 3.45 -25.09 39.97
C THR A 45 3.35 -23.81 39.14
N CYS A 46 3.58 -23.87 37.82
CA CYS A 46 3.66 -22.67 36.97
C CYS A 46 2.38 -22.32 36.19
N SER A 47 1.41 -23.25 36.13
CA SER A 47 0.22 -23.12 35.26
C SER A 47 -0.58 -21.83 35.50
N THR A 48 -0.67 -21.36 36.75
CA THR A 48 -1.36 -20.11 37.08
C THR A 48 -0.65 -18.88 36.50
N PHE A 49 0.68 -18.84 36.57
CA PHE A 49 1.47 -17.76 35.97
C PHE A 49 1.40 -17.79 34.45
N ALA A 50 1.51 -18.99 33.84
CA ALA A 50 1.36 -19.18 32.41
C ALA A 50 -0.04 -18.75 31.94
N ALA A 51 -1.10 -19.15 32.65
CA ALA A 51 -2.45 -18.73 32.34
C ALA A 51 -2.63 -17.21 32.38
N ASN A 52 -2.02 -16.51 33.35
CA ASN A 52 -2.04 -15.05 33.41
C ASN A 52 -1.31 -14.42 32.21
N GLN A 53 -0.15 -14.96 31.83
CA GLN A 53 0.56 -14.56 30.60
C GLN A 53 -0.32 -14.74 29.36
N GLY A 54 -1.05 -15.85 29.30
CA GLY A 54 -2.01 -16.12 28.23
C GLY A 54 -3.11 -15.07 28.15
N VAL A 55 -3.66 -14.63 29.30
CA VAL A 55 -4.71 -13.60 29.31
C VAL A 55 -4.18 -12.27 28.75
N TYR A 56 -2.95 -11.88 29.07
CA TYR A 56 -2.35 -10.68 28.44
C TYR A 56 -2.22 -10.85 26.93
N ASN A 57 -1.78 -12.02 26.45
CA ASN A 57 -1.74 -12.33 25.02
C ASN A 57 -3.12 -12.20 24.36
N LEU A 58 -4.17 -12.70 25.00
CA LEU A 58 -5.55 -12.57 24.50
C LEU A 58 -5.99 -11.10 24.42
N LEU A 59 -5.70 -10.29 25.44
CA LEU A 59 -6.06 -8.88 25.47
C LEU A 59 -5.32 -8.08 24.37
N LEU A 60 -4.04 -8.38 24.12
CA LEU A 60 -3.29 -7.80 23.00
C LEU A 60 -3.95 -8.14 21.65
N ALA A 61 -4.36 -9.40 21.47
CA ALA A 61 -5.05 -9.83 20.27
C ALA A 61 -6.41 -9.12 20.09
N ILE A 62 -7.20 -8.98 21.16
CA ILE A 62 -8.47 -8.23 21.13
C ILE A 62 -8.23 -6.77 20.75
N GLY A 63 -7.19 -6.14 21.32
CA GLY A 63 -6.78 -4.79 20.95
C GLY A 63 -6.43 -4.66 19.47
N LEU A 64 -5.64 -5.60 18.92
CA LEU A 64 -5.30 -5.62 17.49
C LEU A 64 -6.53 -5.84 16.61
N ILE A 65 -7.43 -6.77 16.96
CA ILE A 65 -8.70 -6.99 16.25
C ILE A 65 -9.49 -5.68 16.17
N TRP A 66 -9.64 -4.98 17.29
CA TRP A 66 -10.31 -3.70 17.31
C TRP A 66 -9.65 -2.68 16.35
N THR A 67 -8.31 -2.60 16.31
CA THR A 67 -7.61 -1.69 15.38
C THR A 67 -7.76 -2.07 13.91
N ILE A 68 -7.93 -3.35 13.58
CA ILE A 68 -8.12 -3.86 12.21
C ILE A 68 -9.50 -3.45 11.67
N PHE A 69 -10.53 -3.51 12.51
CA PHE A 69 -11.92 -3.20 12.13
C PHE A 69 -12.33 -1.74 12.39
N SER A 70 -11.54 -0.97 13.14
CA SER A 70 -11.83 0.44 13.40
C SER A 70 -11.82 1.28 12.12
N LYS A 71 -12.87 2.09 11.95
CA LYS A 71 -13.03 3.03 10.83
C LYS A 71 -12.38 4.39 11.06
N ILE A 72 -11.78 4.62 12.25
CA ILE A 72 -11.23 5.92 12.67
C ILE A 72 -9.70 5.79 12.82
N PRO A 73 -8.89 6.11 11.78
CA PRO A 73 -7.45 5.90 11.79
C PRO A 73 -6.70 6.71 12.86
N SER A 74 -7.18 7.90 13.23
CA SER A 74 -6.57 8.74 14.27
C SER A 74 -6.57 8.08 15.64
N GLN A 75 -7.51 7.16 15.90
CA GLN A 75 -7.58 6.39 17.13
C GLN A 75 -6.87 5.04 17.00
N SER A 76 -7.07 4.32 15.89
CA SER A 76 -6.54 2.96 15.74
C SER A 76 -5.05 2.90 15.43
N THR A 77 -4.45 3.94 14.84
CA THR A 77 -3.03 3.93 14.47
C THR A 77 -2.09 4.05 15.67
N PRO A 78 -2.28 4.99 16.61
CA PRO A 78 -1.46 5.02 17.83
C PRO A 78 -1.57 3.72 18.64
N ILE A 79 -2.77 3.14 18.73
CA ILE A 79 -3.02 1.92 19.51
C ILE A 79 -2.31 0.71 18.89
N LYS A 80 -2.39 0.48 17.58
CA LYS A 80 -1.68 -0.64 16.95
C LYS A 80 -0.16 -0.49 17.05
N ILE A 81 0.37 0.73 16.95
CA ILE A 81 1.81 1.00 17.12
C ILE A 81 2.23 0.66 18.55
N PHE A 82 1.49 1.16 19.55
CA PHE A 82 1.75 0.89 20.95
C PHE A 82 1.75 -0.62 21.25
N ILE A 83 0.72 -1.34 20.79
CA ILE A 83 0.61 -2.79 20.99
C ILE A 83 1.78 -3.52 20.31
N LEU A 84 2.13 -3.17 19.07
CA LEU A 84 3.24 -3.83 18.36
C LEU A 84 4.59 -3.58 19.03
N ILE A 85 4.86 -2.35 19.48
CA ILE A 85 6.08 -2.05 20.26
C ILE A 85 6.11 -2.87 21.55
N PHE A 86 4.98 -2.97 22.25
CA PHE A 86 4.88 -3.78 23.46
C PHE A 86 5.16 -5.27 23.19
N ILE A 87 4.54 -5.84 22.14
CA ILE A 87 4.76 -7.22 21.70
C ILE A 87 6.24 -7.47 21.37
N VAL A 88 6.88 -6.54 20.65
CA VAL A 88 8.30 -6.62 20.30
C VAL A 88 9.18 -6.57 21.55
N GLY A 89 8.94 -5.62 22.45
CA GLY A 89 9.72 -5.47 23.69
C GLY A 89 9.64 -6.70 24.59
N VAL A 90 8.42 -7.18 24.87
CA VAL A 90 8.20 -8.41 25.66
C VAL A 90 8.78 -9.63 24.93
N GLY A 91 8.64 -9.71 23.61
CA GLY A 91 9.18 -10.81 22.81
C GLY A 91 10.71 -10.86 22.80
N ILE A 92 11.40 -9.71 22.79
CA ILE A 92 12.86 -9.64 22.92
C ILE A 92 13.28 -10.17 24.28
N TYR A 93 12.63 -9.73 25.36
CA TYR A 93 12.90 -10.24 26.70
C TYR A 93 12.67 -11.76 26.79
N GLY A 94 11.55 -12.25 26.26
CA GLY A 94 11.23 -13.68 26.19
C GLY A 94 12.24 -14.48 25.34
N THR A 95 12.75 -13.90 24.26
CA THR A 95 13.78 -14.53 23.42
C THR A 95 15.06 -14.80 24.22
N ILE A 96 15.45 -13.86 25.08
CA ILE A 96 16.65 -13.95 25.92
C ILE A 96 16.43 -14.91 27.10
N THR A 97 15.25 -14.87 27.72
CA THR A 97 14.97 -15.55 28.99
C THR A 97 14.30 -16.92 28.87
N VAL A 98 13.51 -17.15 27.83
CA VAL A 98 12.72 -18.38 27.65
C VAL A 98 13.23 -19.20 26.47
N GLY A 99 13.42 -18.59 25.30
CA GLY A 99 14.02 -19.30 24.17
C GLY A 99 13.87 -18.64 22.80
N LYS A 100 14.76 -19.03 21.88
CA LYS A 100 14.88 -18.44 20.53
C LYS A 100 13.64 -18.59 19.66
N THR A 101 12.75 -19.55 19.95
CA THR A 101 11.49 -19.72 19.20
C THR A 101 10.61 -18.46 19.23
N ILE A 102 10.66 -17.69 20.34
CA ILE A 102 9.90 -16.44 20.51
C ILE A 102 10.36 -15.38 19.50
N LEU A 103 11.64 -15.35 19.12
CA LEU A 103 12.14 -14.44 18.08
C LEU A 103 11.37 -14.63 16.77
N PHE A 104 11.20 -15.89 16.36
CA PHE A 104 10.60 -16.25 15.08
C PHE A 104 9.08 -16.18 15.09
N LEU A 105 8.43 -16.58 16.19
CA LEU A 105 6.97 -16.62 16.28
C LEU A 105 6.33 -15.33 16.80
N GLN A 106 7.08 -14.45 17.47
CA GLN A 106 6.53 -13.22 18.05
C GLN A 106 7.24 -11.97 17.53
N VAL A 107 8.57 -11.89 17.71
CA VAL A 107 9.30 -10.64 17.43
C VAL A 107 9.35 -10.31 15.95
N ILE A 108 9.76 -11.25 15.09
CA ILE A 108 9.88 -11.01 13.64
C ILE A 108 8.54 -10.63 13.01
N PRO A 109 7.43 -11.38 13.23
CA PRO A 109 6.12 -11.00 12.69
C PRO A 109 5.64 -9.62 13.17
N ALA A 110 5.83 -9.31 14.46
CA ALA A 110 5.43 -8.03 15.03
C ALA A 110 6.29 -6.85 14.52
N LEU A 111 7.61 -7.04 14.40
CA LEU A 111 8.51 -6.05 13.80
C LEU A 111 8.15 -5.78 12.35
N PHE A 112 7.84 -6.82 11.58
CA PHE A 112 7.45 -6.65 10.18
C PHE A 112 6.11 -5.93 10.05
N ALA A 113 5.12 -6.28 10.89
CA ALA A 113 3.87 -5.53 10.97
C ALA A 113 4.09 -4.06 11.34
N LEU A 114 4.94 -3.79 12.34
CA LEU A 114 5.27 -2.44 12.78
C LEU A 114 5.93 -1.62 11.67
N PHE A 115 6.92 -2.21 10.98
CA PHE A 115 7.57 -1.58 9.84
C PHE A 115 6.56 -1.18 8.76
N ILE A 116 5.62 -2.06 8.40
CA ILE A 116 4.59 -1.75 7.40
C ILE A 116 3.63 -0.65 7.90
N VAL A 117 3.25 -0.64 9.18
CA VAL A 117 2.42 0.44 9.77
C VAL A 117 3.13 1.78 9.66
N ILE A 118 4.42 1.86 10.02
CA ILE A 118 5.22 3.08 9.92
C ILE A 118 5.42 3.50 8.46
N ALA A 119 5.71 2.56 7.56
CA ALA A 119 5.83 2.84 6.13
C ALA A 119 4.53 3.41 5.55
N ASN A 120 3.37 2.93 6.00
CA ASN A 120 2.07 3.47 5.58
C ASN A 120 1.81 4.89 6.09
N LEU A 121 2.36 5.27 7.25
CA LEU A 121 2.26 6.64 7.77
C LEU A 121 3.09 7.64 6.96
N ALA A 122 4.24 7.20 6.44
CA ALA A 122 5.12 8.02 5.62
C ALA A 122 4.60 8.26 4.19
N GLN A 123 3.49 7.62 3.79
CA GLN A 123 2.99 7.68 2.43
C GLN A 123 1.82 8.67 2.31
N PRO A 124 1.84 9.56 1.30
CA PRO A 124 0.79 10.54 1.14
C PRO A 124 -0.52 9.83 0.78
N LYS A 125 -1.62 10.29 1.39
CA LYS A 125 -2.99 9.88 1.01
C LYS A 125 -3.39 10.57 -0.29
N ILE A 126 -2.76 10.15 -1.37
CA ILE A 126 -2.98 10.59 -2.75
C ILE A 126 -3.03 9.35 -3.64
N ASN A 127 -4.01 9.29 -4.53
CA ASN A 127 -4.25 8.17 -5.43
C ASN A 127 -4.64 8.66 -6.84
N ASP A 128 -4.41 9.93 -7.11
CA ASP A 128 -4.72 10.63 -8.33
C ASP A 128 -3.58 11.62 -8.56
N ILE A 129 -2.68 11.24 -9.47
CA ILE A 129 -1.46 11.98 -9.77
C ILE A 129 -1.60 12.56 -11.18
N THR A 130 -1.31 13.85 -11.33
CA THR A 130 -1.37 14.56 -12.62
C THR A 130 -0.10 15.37 -12.83
N THR A 131 0.34 15.50 -14.07
CA THR A 131 1.46 16.40 -14.43
C THR A 131 1.06 17.87 -14.43
N SER A 132 -0.24 18.18 -14.49
CA SER A 132 -0.75 19.55 -14.44
C SER A 132 -1.91 19.67 -13.45
N PHE A 133 -1.76 20.52 -12.44
CA PHE A 133 -2.78 20.71 -11.40
C PHE A 133 -3.95 21.58 -11.84
N ASN A 134 -3.66 22.65 -12.58
CA ASN A 134 -4.66 23.64 -12.99
C ASN A 134 -5.41 23.20 -14.26
N ASN A 135 -4.76 22.38 -15.10
CA ASN A 135 -5.36 21.81 -16.30
C ASN A 135 -4.99 20.32 -16.43
N PRO A 136 -5.47 19.46 -15.51
CA PRO A 136 -5.21 18.03 -15.55
C PRO A 136 -5.90 17.41 -16.78
N PRO A 137 -5.27 16.44 -17.47
CA PRO A 137 -5.95 15.64 -18.46
C PRO A 137 -7.26 15.03 -17.91
N GLN A 138 -8.32 15.10 -18.71
CA GLN A 138 -9.67 14.64 -18.33
C GLN A 138 -9.97 13.27 -18.93
N PHE A 139 -10.65 12.43 -18.15
CA PHE A 139 -11.15 11.14 -18.60
C PHE A 139 -12.52 11.33 -19.28
N ASP A 140 -12.66 10.86 -20.51
CA ASP A 140 -13.88 10.91 -21.30
C ASP A 140 -14.55 9.54 -21.38
N VAL A 141 -13.90 8.56 -22.03
CA VAL A 141 -14.49 7.23 -22.28
C VAL A 141 -14.54 6.40 -21.00
N ILE A 142 -13.45 6.37 -20.24
CA ILE A 142 -13.38 5.72 -18.93
C ILE A 142 -14.41 6.34 -17.99
N ALA A 143 -14.58 7.66 -17.99
CA ALA A 143 -15.59 8.32 -17.15
C ALA A 143 -17.02 7.95 -17.56
N LYS A 144 -17.32 7.95 -18.86
CA LYS A 144 -18.62 7.51 -19.41
C LYS A 144 -18.93 6.07 -19.03
N ASN A 145 -17.93 5.19 -19.03
CA ASN A 145 -18.08 3.77 -18.66
C ASN A 145 -18.17 3.53 -17.15
N ASN A 146 -17.86 4.53 -16.32
CA ASN A 146 -17.80 4.41 -14.85
C ASN A 146 -18.57 5.53 -14.15
N LYS A 147 -19.85 5.73 -14.52
CA LYS A 147 -20.70 6.85 -14.06
C LYS A 147 -20.81 7.02 -12.54
N ASN A 148 -20.61 5.95 -11.76
CA ASN A 148 -20.69 5.97 -10.30
C ASN A 148 -19.41 6.46 -9.61
N ARG A 149 -18.38 6.84 -10.37
CA ARG A 149 -17.08 7.25 -9.84
C ARG A 149 -16.80 8.71 -10.17
N ASP A 150 -16.23 9.41 -9.19
CA ASP A 150 -15.80 10.80 -9.35
C ASP A 150 -14.44 10.88 -10.07
N PHE A 151 -14.43 11.49 -11.24
CA PHE A 151 -13.24 11.75 -12.05
C PHE A 151 -12.74 13.20 -11.92
N SER A 152 -13.40 14.05 -11.13
CA SER A 152 -12.88 15.38 -10.81
C SER A 152 -11.53 15.27 -10.11
N TYR A 153 -10.63 16.23 -10.39
CA TYR A 153 -9.32 16.28 -9.75
C TYR A 153 -9.41 17.15 -8.48
N PRO A 154 -9.16 16.61 -7.28
CA PRO A 154 -9.32 17.34 -6.02
C PRO A 154 -8.10 18.23 -5.73
N ILE A 155 -7.92 19.29 -6.53
CA ILE A 155 -6.72 20.16 -6.51
C ILE A 155 -6.33 20.64 -5.11
N LYS A 156 -7.29 21.11 -4.30
CA LYS A 156 -7.04 21.64 -2.95
C LYS A 156 -6.48 20.58 -2.00
N GLN A 157 -6.89 19.32 -2.16
CA GLN A 157 -6.49 18.24 -1.27
C GLN A 157 -5.15 17.63 -1.68
N PHE A 158 -4.87 17.58 -2.99
CA PHE A 158 -3.80 16.75 -3.55
C PHE A 158 -2.60 17.55 -4.03
N SER A 159 -2.76 18.77 -4.56
CA SER A 159 -1.66 19.51 -5.20
C SER A 159 -0.47 19.77 -4.26
N GLN A 160 -0.71 20.23 -3.03
CA GLN A 160 0.37 20.47 -2.06
C GLN A 160 1.10 19.19 -1.68
N LYS A 161 0.36 18.10 -1.40
CA LYS A 161 0.95 16.79 -1.08
C LYS A 161 1.75 16.23 -2.25
N GLN A 162 1.22 16.34 -3.47
CA GLN A 162 1.94 15.87 -4.64
C GLN A 162 3.24 16.66 -4.84
N LYS A 163 3.23 17.98 -4.65
CA LYS A 163 4.45 18.81 -4.73
C LYS A 163 5.49 18.41 -3.68
N GLU A 164 5.06 18.07 -2.47
CA GLU A 164 5.95 17.66 -1.39
C GLU A 164 6.56 16.27 -1.63
N TYR A 165 5.75 15.28 -2.02
CA TYR A 165 6.18 13.88 -2.10
C TYR A 165 6.65 13.46 -3.50
N PHE A 166 6.15 14.10 -4.56
CA PHE A 166 6.41 13.76 -5.96
C PHE A 166 6.70 15.00 -6.83
N PRO A 167 7.72 15.83 -6.46
CA PRO A 167 7.99 17.11 -7.13
C PRO A 167 8.38 16.99 -8.60
N LEU A 168 8.87 15.82 -9.03
CA LEU A 168 9.36 15.57 -10.40
C LEU A 168 8.26 15.22 -11.39
N VAL A 169 7.01 15.02 -10.95
CA VAL A 169 5.89 14.71 -11.84
C VAL A 169 5.38 15.99 -12.48
N LEU A 170 6.02 16.39 -13.58
CA LEU A 170 5.77 17.58 -14.38
C LEU A 170 5.48 17.20 -15.83
N PRO A 171 4.86 18.06 -16.66
CA PRO A 171 4.64 17.77 -18.08
C PRO A 171 5.97 17.55 -18.81
N LEU A 172 5.99 16.63 -19.76
CA LEU A 172 7.18 16.35 -20.57
C LEU A 172 7.17 17.25 -21.80
N GLN A 173 8.13 18.18 -21.90
CA GLN A 173 8.34 18.97 -23.10
C GLN A 173 9.09 18.16 -24.16
N VAL A 174 8.65 18.26 -25.41
CA VAL A 174 9.18 17.51 -26.55
C VAL A 174 9.40 18.46 -27.71
N ASN A 175 10.63 18.54 -28.21
CA ASN A 175 11.04 19.38 -29.35
C ASN A 175 10.59 18.80 -30.71
N GLN A 176 9.31 18.45 -30.82
CA GLN A 176 8.64 17.97 -32.02
C GLN A 176 7.21 18.52 -32.10
N SER A 177 6.60 18.48 -33.29
CA SER A 177 5.19 18.83 -33.48
C SER A 177 4.27 17.92 -32.67
N GLN A 178 3.06 18.41 -32.39
CA GLN A 178 2.04 17.68 -31.64
C GLN A 178 1.74 16.30 -32.26
N GLU A 179 1.66 16.22 -33.58
CA GLU A 179 1.34 15.01 -34.34
C GLU A 179 2.46 13.96 -34.24
N LYS A 180 3.72 14.39 -34.37
CA LYS A 180 4.89 13.48 -34.28
C LYS A 180 5.05 12.98 -32.84
N THR A 181 4.91 13.86 -31.86
CA THR A 181 4.93 13.48 -30.44
C THR A 181 3.79 12.51 -30.11
N PHE A 182 2.57 12.77 -30.57
CA PHE A 182 1.43 11.88 -30.32
C PHE A 182 1.62 10.49 -30.93
N SER A 183 2.19 10.41 -32.13
CA SER A 183 2.53 9.13 -32.76
C SER A 183 3.52 8.33 -31.91
N THR A 184 4.53 8.98 -31.34
CA THR A 184 5.51 8.35 -30.43
C THR A 184 4.85 7.91 -29.13
N VAL A 185 4.05 8.77 -28.51
CA VAL A 185 3.31 8.48 -27.27
C VAL A 185 2.39 7.28 -27.44
N LYS A 186 1.69 7.18 -28.59
CA LYS A 186 0.84 6.04 -28.91
C LYS A 186 1.64 4.74 -28.99
N ASN A 187 2.74 4.73 -29.74
CA ASN A 187 3.59 3.54 -29.88
C ASN A 187 4.14 3.09 -28.51
N VAL A 188 4.57 4.03 -27.67
CA VAL A 188 5.04 3.70 -26.31
C VAL A 188 3.91 3.16 -25.44
N ALA A 189 2.69 3.70 -25.54
CA ALA A 189 1.54 3.19 -24.79
C ALA A 189 1.21 1.74 -25.14
N GLU A 190 1.38 1.35 -26.42
CA GLU A 190 1.21 -0.04 -26.88
C GLU A 190 2.30 -0.97 -26.32
N ILE A 191 3.54 -0.48 -26.15
CA ILE A 191 4.67 -1.26 -25.56
C ILE A 191 4.46 -1.54 -24.07
N PHE A 192 3.84 -0.62 -23.32
CA PHE A 192 3.61 -0.77 -21.88
C PHE A 192 2.58 -1.86 -21.52
N ALA A 193 1.99 -2.53 -22.52
CA ALA A 193 0.97 -3.56 -22.37
C ALA A 193 -0.21 -3.13 -21.48
N TRP A 194 -0.50 -1.83 -21.44
CA TRP A 194 -1.72 -1.33 -20.81
C TRP A 194 -2.92 -1.69 -21.67
N ASN A 195 -4.06 -1.90 -21.03
CA ASN A 195 -5.30 -2.09 -21.75
C ASN A 195 -5.77 -0.72 -22.27
N ILE A 196 -5.46 -0.40 -23.53
CA ILE A 196 -5.90 0.83 -24.19
C ILE A 196 -7.43 0.77 -24.31
N VAL A 197 -8.11 1.70 -23.65
CA VAL A 197 -9.57 1.81 -23.66
C VAL A 197 -10.02 2.57 -24.90
N GLU A 198 -9.35 3.68 -25.21
CA GLU A 198 -9.63 4.49 -26.38
C GLU A 198 -8.38 5.28 -26.80
N THR A 199 -8.19 5.46 -28.10
CA THR A 199 -7.28 6.47 -28.66
C THR A 199 -8.14 7.49 -29.39
N ILE A 200 -8.00 8.77 -29.07
CA ILE A 200 -8.81 9.87 -29.61
C ILE A 200 -7.88 10.78 -30.43
N PRO A 201 -7.64 10.49 -31.73
CA PRO A 201 -6.61 11.19 -32.49
C PRO A 201 -6.88 12.68 -32.67
N ASN A 202 -8.15 13.07 -32.83
CA ASN A 202 -8.55 14.46 -33.01
C ASN A 202 -8.22 15.34 -31.79
N ASP A 203 -8.18 14.74 -30.60
CA ASP A 203 -7.86 15.43 -29.34
C ASP A 203 -6.44 15.11 -28.85
N PHE A 204 -5.66 14.36 -29.63
CA PHE A 204 -4.32 13.88 -29.26
C PHE A 204 -4.29 13.22 -27.87
N LYS A 205 -5.29 12.38 -27.60
CA LYS A 205 -5.54 11.79 -26.28
C LYS A 205 -5.56 10.26 -26.32
N ILE A 206 -5.08 9.62 -25.26
CA ILE A 206 -5.15 8.17 -25.05
C ILE A 206 -5.68 7.91 -23.66
N GLU A 207 -6.66 7.02 -23.55
CA GLU A 207 -7.16 6.50 -22.28
C GLU A 207 -6.83 5.00 -22.17
N ALA A 208 -6.29 4.61 -21.03
CA ALA A 208 -5.84 3.24 -20.79
C ALA A 208 -6.08 2.79 -19.35
N GLN A 209 -5.96 1.49 -19.11
CA GLN A 209 -6.01 0.89 -17.79
C GLN A 209 -4.74 0.08 -17.55
N ALA A 210 -4.07 0.36 -16.43
CA ALA A 210 -2.96 -0.45 -15.96
C ALA A 210 -3.38 -1.33 -14.80
N LYS A 211 -2.95 -2.60 -14.83
CA LYS A 211 -3.21 -3.57 -13.76
C LYS A 211 -1.92 -3.89 -13.02
N THR A 212 -1.96 -3.89 -11.69
CA THR A 212 -0.81 -4.33 -10.86
C THR A 212 -0.65 -5.85 -10.92
N GLN A 213 0.60 -6.32 -11.04
CA GLN A 213 0.94 -7.71 -11.37
C GLN A 213 0.50 -8.73 -10.30
N PHE A 214 0.52 -8.37 -9.01
CA PHE A 214 0.25 -9.30 -7.91
C PHE A 214 -1.14 -9.21 -7.31
N LEU A 215 -1.69 -7.99 -7.17
CA LEU A 215 -2.96 -7.75 -6.48
C LEU A 215 -4.10 -7.41 -7.44
N GLY A 216 -3.80 -7.20 -8.73
CA GLY A 216 -4.80 -6.95 -9.74
C GLY A 216 -5.54 -5.62 -9.61
N PHE A 217 -5.04 -4.68 -8.80
CA PHE A 217 -5.58 -3.32 -8.75
C PHE A 217 -5.47 -2.64 -10.10
N ILE A 218 -6.49 -1.84 -10.43
CA ILE A 218 -6.60 -1.14 -11.70
C ILE A 218 -6.43 0.36 -11.45
N ASP A 219 -5.54 0.98 -12.22
CA ASP A 219 -5.38 2.42 -12.32
C ASP A 219 -5.85 2.88 -13.70
N ASP A 220 -6.63 3.95 -13.75
CA ASP A 220 -7.04 4.59 -15.00
C ASP A 220 -6.02 5.64 -15.39
N ILE A 221 -5.65 5.66 -16.66
CA ILE A 221 -4.62 6.52 -17.23
C ILE A 221 -5.24 7.34 -18.33
N VAL A 222 -4.92 8.63 -18.35
CA VAL A 222 -5.16 9.48 -19.50
C VAL A 222 -3.88 10.23 -19.84
N ILE A 223 -3.55 10.24 -21.13
CA ILE A 223 -2.42 10.96 -21.70
C ILE A 223 -2.97 11.93 -22.75
N GLU A 224 -2.46 13.15 -22.77
CA GLU A 224 -2.84 14.20 -23.71
C GLU A 224 -1.58 14.90 -24.21
N VAL A 225 -1.42 15.03 -25.52
CA VAL A 225 -0.32 15.79 -26.12
C VAL A 225 -0.83 17.15 -26.54
N ARG A 226 -0.26 18.21 -25.98
CA ARG A 226 -0.66 19.61 -26.21
C ARG A 226 0.37 20.32 -27.08
N LYS A 227 -0.10 21.10 -28.04
CA LYS A 227 0.75 21.97 -28.85
C LYS A 227 1.20 23.19 -28.05
N ILE A 228 2.50 23.51 -28.07
CA ILE A 228 3.01 24.83 -27.67
C ILE A 228 3.17 25.69 -28.93
N ASN A 229 3.87 25.16 -29.94
CA ASN A 229 4.03 25.77 -31.26
C ASN A 229 4.23 24.66 -32.33
N ASP A 230 4.57 25.02 -33.56
CA ASP A 230 4.69 24.04 -34.66
C ASP A 230 5.82 23.01 -34.48
N GLN A 231 6.80 23.29 -33.63
CA GLN A 231 7.98 22.43 -33.39
C GLN A 231 8.12 21.99 -31.94
N LEU A 232 7.21 22.40 -31.05
CA LEU A 232 7.27 22.14 -29.62
C LEU A 232 5.90 21.72 -29.09
N SER A 233 5.89 20.64 -28.33
CA SER A 233 4.68 20.07 -27.70
C SER A 233 4.98 19.63 -26.26
N GLU A 234 3.92 19.41 -25.48
CA GLU A 234 4.01 18.86 -24.14
C GLU A 234 3.14 17.61 -24.00
N VAL A 235 3.68 16.58 -23.37
CA VAL A 235 2.92 15.40 -22.95
C VAL A 235 2.45 15.61 -21.52
N HIS A 236 1.14 15.64 -21.33
CA HIS A 236 0.48 15.68 -20.05
C HIS A 236 -0.10 14.31 -19.73
N MET A 237 -0.03 13.89 -18.47
CA MET A 237 -0.52 12.59 -18.04
C MET A 237 -1.19 12.68 -16.68
N ARG A 238 -2.24 11.89 -16.50
CA ARG A 238 -2.90 11.66 -15.22
C ARG A 238 -3.12 10.17 -15.01
N SER A 239 -2.80 9.68 -13.82
CA SER A 239 -2.97 8.29 -13.42
C SER A 239 -3.72 8.24 -12.08
N LYS A 240 -4.89 7.58 -12.08
CA LYS A 240 -5.87 7.60 -10.98
C LYS A 240 -6.28 6.18 -10.58
N SER A 241 -5.97 5.78 -9.35
CA SER A 241 -6.32 4.46 -8.82
C SER A 241 -7.81 4.29 -8.57
N ARG A 242 -8.39 3.16 -8.98
CA ARG A 242 -9.82 2.84 -8.75
C ARG A 242 -10.16 2.57 -7.29
N SER A 243 -9.19 2.13 -6.51
CA SER A 243 -9.36 1.72 -5.12
C SER A 243 -8.32 2.33 -4.20
N GLY A 244 -8.70 2.54 -2.94
CA GLY A 244 -7.80 3.04 -1.91
C GLY A 244 -7.72 4.57 -1.86
N LYS A 245 -7.12 5.09 -0.77
CA LYS A 245 -6.90 6.53 -0.56
C LYS A 245 -5.45 6.96 -0.80
N SER A 246 -4.57 5.99 -1.05
CA SER A 246 -3.15 6.16 -1.36
C SER A 246 -2.77 5.11 -2.40
N ASP A 247 -1.94 5.47 -3.35
CA ASP A 247 -1.37 4.58 -4.37
C ASP A 247 0.07 4.13 -4.06
N PHE A 248 0.64 4.56 -2.93
CA PHE A 248 2.03 4.26 -2.53
C PHE A 248 3.08 4.66 -3.57
N GLY A 249 2.83 5.71 -4.36
CA GLY A 249 3.74 6.21 -5.39
C GLY A 249 3.71 5.40 -6.70
N VAL A 250 2.77 4.45 -6.85
CA VAL A 250 2.66 3.66 -8.08
C VAL A 250 2.31 4.55 -9.28
N ASN A 251 1.39 5.50 -9.13
CA ASN A 251 0.98 6.37 -10.24
C ASN A 251 2.08 7.37 -10.64
N SER A 252 2.82 7.94 -9.67
CA SER A 252 3.93 8.84 -9.97
C SER A 252 5.06 8.10 -10.68
N LYS A 253 5.45 6.92 -10.19
CA LYS A 253 6.43 6.05 -10.87
C LYS A 253 5.99 5.71 -12.28
N ARG A 254 4.71 5.36 -12.48
CA ARG A 254 4.15 5.04 -13.80
C ARG A 254 4.32 6.19 -14.80
N ILE A 255 3.99 7.41 -14.37
CA ILE A 255 4.14 8.60 -15.23
C ILE A 255 5.60 8.82 -15.61
N LEU A 256 6.52 8.73 -14.64
CA LEU A 256 7.94 8.93 -14.88
C LEU A 256 8.54 7.85 -15.79
N ASP A 257 8.25 6.57 -15.51
CA ASP A 257 8.71 5.45 -16.33
C ASP A 257 8.19 5.58 -17.77
N PHE A 258 6.92 5.99 -17.96
CA PHE A 258 6.34 6.23 -19.28
C PHE A 258 7.04 7.38 -20.01
N PHE A 259 7.29 8.49 -19.32
CA PHE A 259 7.99 9.64 -19.90
C PHE A 259 9.44 9.33 -20.30
N ASP A 260 10.14 8.52 -19.52
CA ASP A 260 11.48 8.09 -19.89
C ASP A 260 11.47 7.21 -21.14
N GLN A 261 10.47 6.34 -21.30
CA GLN A 261 10.30 5.56 -22.53
C GLN A 261 9.88 6.43 -23.73
N VAL A 262 9.04 7.44 -23.53
CA VAL A 262 8.75 8.42 -24.59
C VAL A 262 10.03 9.09 -25.06
N LYS A 263 10.85 9.61 -24.13
CA LYS A 263 12.14 10.25 -24.48
C LYS A 263 13.07 9.33 -25.26
N LEU A 264 13.16 8.05 -24.88
CA LEU A 264 14.01 7.05 -25.55
C LEU A 264 13.53 6.72 -26.97
N ASN A 265 12.26 6.96 -27.28
CA ASN A 265 11.66 6.68 -28.59
C ASN A 265 11.42 7.95 -29.43
N LEU A 266 11.91 9.11 -28.98
CA LEU A 266 11.93 10.31 -29.81
C LEU A 266 13.04 10.19 -30.87
N ASN A 267 12.65 10.02 -32.12
CA ASN A 267 13.53 10.04 -33.29
C ASN A 267 13.99 11.46 -33.65
#